data_AF-Q8ERQ7-F1
#
_entry.id   AF-Q8ERQ7-F1
#
_cell.length_a   1.000
_cell.length_b   1.000
_cell.length_c   1.000
_cell.angle_alpha   90.00
_cell.angle_beta   90.00
_cell.angle_gamma   90.00
#
_symmetry.space_group_name_H-M   'P 1'
#
loop_
_entity.id
_entity.type
_entity.pdbx_description
1 polymer ?
#
loop_
_entity_poly.entity_id
_entity_poly.type
_entity_poly.pdbx_seq_one_letter_code
_entity_poly.pdbx_strand_id
1 'polypeptide(L)'
;MAVKNEEIYPNCQTTIRTVEIGGLTKSQLILKIQQQAILMNEFGKMLFADDKFKTSDSKYIIETVELTVQDLGLAKGGTITQIFSKANQLDLKLCPLELGPYLRLEYLDQPEGEINSRQQDQAPYGSITVASEIPTEDDKFPKGFYLRRIAGVLWLRGYICDDQHVWEPSDHFIFVKQSGPVAE
;
A
#
# COMPACT_ATOMS: atom_id res chain seq x y z
N MET A 1 8.46 6.84 -36.01
CA MET A 1 8.80 6.16 -34.75
C MET A 1 7.50 5.86 -34.05
N ALA A 2 7.12 4.59 -33.93
CA ALA A 2 5.89 4.21 -33.25
C ALA A 2 6.06 4.52 -31.76
N VAL A 3 5.18 5.35 -31.22
CA VAL A 3 5.04 5.52 -29.78
C VAL A 3 4.73 4.12 -29.24
N LYS A 4 5.62 3.55 -28.43
CA LYS A 4 5.29 2.34 -27.67
C LYS A 4 4.00 2.69 -26.93
N ASN A 5 2.92 1.93 -27.15
CA ASN A 5 1.76 2.01 -26.26
C ASN A 5 2.33 1.92 -24.85
N GLU A 6 2.16 2.97 -24.05
CA GLU A 6 2.45 2.88 -22.63
C GLU A 6 1.52 1.76 -22.13
N GLU A 7 2.11 0.62 -21.76
CA GLU A 7 1.39 -0.50 -21.14
C GLU A 7 0.93 0.00 -19.77
N ILE A 8 -0.20 0.70 -19.76
CA ILE A 8 -0.90 1.14 -18.55
C ILE A 8 -1.93 0.08 -18.18
N TYR A 9 -2.31 0.03 -16.91
CA TYR A 9 -3.37 -0.86 -16.44
C TYR A 9 -4.67 -0.64 -17.26
N PRO A 10 -5.39 -1.71 -17.68
CA PRO A 10 -5.18 -3.12 -17.33
C PRO A 10 -4.23 -3.90 -18.26
N ASN A 11 -3.54 -3.24 -19.19
CA ASN A 11 -2.71 -3.87 -20.23
C ASN A 11 -1.22 -3.92 -19.86
N CYS A 12 -0.90 -3.95 -18.57
CA CYS A 12 0.45 -4.00 -18.03
C CYS A 12 0.67 -5.27 -17.19
N GLN A 13 1.91 -5.52 -16.81
CA GLN A 13 2.20 -6.58 -15.84
C GLN A 13 1.67 -6.17 -14.46
N THR A 14 0.91 -7.07 -13.83
CA THR A 14 0.33 -6.83 -12.50
C THR A 14 0.60 -8.00 -11.57
N THR A 15 0.67 -7.72 -10.28
CA THR A 15 0.64 -8.77 -9.25
C THR A 15 -0.68 -8.70 -8.51
N ILE A 16 -1.50 -9.74 -8.66
CA ILE A 16 -2.79 -9.86 -7.98
C ILE A 16 -2.62 -10.70 -6.72
N ARG A 17 -3.19 -10.26 -5.60
CA ARG A 17 -3.25 -11.04 -4.35
C ARG A 17 -4.66 -11.03 -3.78
N THR A 18 -5.15 -12.21 -3.40
CA THR A 18 -6.37 -12.37 -2.62
C THR A 18 -6.00 -12.45 -1.15
N VAL A 19 -6.51 -11.51 -0.34
CA VAL A 19 -6.18 -11.37 1.09
C VAL A 19 -7.43 -11.53 1.92
N GLU A 20 -7.39 -12.36 2.96
CA GLU A 20 -8.47 -12.46 3.95
C GLU A 20 -8.21 -11.46 5.09
N ILE A 21 -9.13 -10.52 5.31
CA ILE A 21 -9.00 -9.48 6.32
C ILE A 21 -10.21 -9.44 7.25
N GLY A 22 -10.09 -8.72 8.37
CA GLY A 22 -11.11 -8.66 9.43
C GLY A 22 -11.07 -9.85 10.39
N GLY A 23 -11.93 -9.81 11.41
CA GLY A 23 -12.05 -10.84 12.45
C GLY A 23 -11.02 -10.76 13.57
N LEU A 24 -10.15 -9.75 13.57
CA LEU A 24 -9.19 -9.50 14.64
C LEU A 24 -9.25 -8.06 15.12
N THR A 25 -9.12 -7.87 16.43
CA THR A 25 -8.93 -6.55 17.03
C THR A 25 -7.53 -6.01 16.74
N LYS A 26 -7.35 -4.69 16.95
CA LYS A 26 -6.04 -4.03 16.90
C LYS A 26 -4.97 -4.76 17.71
N SER A 27 -5.28 -5.12 18.96
CA SER A 27 -4.34 -5.81 19.85
C SER A 27 -3.99 -7.20 19.35
N GLN A 28 -4.95 -7.94 18.79
CA GLN A 28 -4.70 -9.25 18.19
C GLN A 28 -3.81 -9.17 16.95
N LEU A 29 -4.01 -8.15 16.10
CA LEU A 29 -3.13 -7.86 14.96
C LEU A 29 -1.70 -7.57 15.41
N ILE A 30 -1.52 -6.69 16.39
CA ILE A 30 -0.20 -6.36 16.95
C ILE A 30 0.50 -7.62 17.48
N LEU A 31 -0.22 -8.47 18.23
CA LEU A 31 0.32 -9.72 18.76
C LEU A 31 0.78 -10.66 17.64
N LYS A 32 -0.01 -10.80 16.56
CA LYS A 32 0.37 -11.64 15.41
C LYS A 32 1.59 -11.09 14.68
N ILE A 33 1.68 -9.78 14.48
CA ILE A 33 2.83 -9.11 13.86
C ILE A 33 4.11 -9.41 14.68
N GLN A 34 4.02 -9.28 16.00
CA GLN A 34 5.14 -9.58 16.91
C GLN A 34 5.56 -11.06 16.88
N GLN A 35 4.59 -11.99 16.84
CA GLN A 35 4.85 -13.43 16.77
C GLN A 35 5.59 -13.83 15.49
N GLN A 36 5.40 -13.09 14.40
CA GLN A 36 6.10 -13.30 13.13
C GLN A 36 7.45 -12.56 13.04
N ALA A 37 7.92 -11.97 14.15
CA ALA A 37 9.12 -11.13 14.19
C ALA A 37 9.10 -9.96 13.19
N ILE A 38 7.91 -9.49 12.82
CA ILE A 38 7.72 -8.36 11.91
C ILE A 38 7.87 -7.08 12.71
N LEU A 39 8.71 -6.17 12.24
CA LEU A 39 8.96 -4.90 12.91
C LEU A 39 7.99 -3.80 12.45
N MET A 40 7.74 -2.85 13.35
CA MET A 40 6.88 -1.70 13.12
C MET A 40 7.56 -0.42 13.60
N ASN A 41 7.52 0.64 12.79
CA ASN A 41 8.03 1.95 13.18
C ASN A 41 7.00 2.72 14.03
N GLU A 42 7.42 3.86 14.60
CA GLU A 42 6.54 4.70 15.44
C GLU A 42 5.29 5.17 14.69
N PHE A 43 5.39 5.52 13.41
CA PHE A 43 4.22 5.89 12.60
C PHE A 43 3.22 4.75 12.44
N GLY A 44 3.68 3.51 12.27
CA GLY A 44 2.79 2.35 12.25
C GLY A 44 2.06 2.19 13.58
N LYS A 45 2.77 2.36 14.70
CA LYS A 45 2.18 2.32 16.04
C LYS A 45 1.16 3.45 16.26
N MET A 46 1.45 4.66 15.76
CA MET A 46 0.51 5.79 15.80
C MET A 46 -0.78 5.48 15.06
N LEU A 47 -0.71 4.87 13.87
CA LEU A 47 -1.91 4.43 13.13
C LEU A 47 -2.73 3.44 13.95
N PHE A 48 -2.10 2.42 14.53
CA PHE A 48 -2.81 1.46 15.39
C PHE A 48 -3.49 2.12 16.60
N ALA A 49 -2.83 3.11 17.22
CA ALA A 49 -3.37 3.81 18.37
C ALA A 49 -4.55 4.74 18.04
N ASP A 50 -4.65 5.22 16.79
CA ASP A 50 -5.68 6.17 16.38
C ASP A 50 -7.05 5.53 16.16
N ASP A 51 -8.11 6.20 16.59
CA ASP A 51 -9.48 5.69 16.48
C ASP A 51 -9.98 5.56 15.04
N LYS A 52 -9.37 6.24 14.06
CA LYS A 52 -9.73 6.11 12.64
C LYS A 52 -9.20 4.82 12.03
N PHE A 53 -8.18 4.19 12.62
CA PHE A 53 -7.85 2.82 12.29
C PHE A 53 -8.93 1.90 12.85
N LYS A 54 -9.82 1.43 11.99
CA LYS A 54 -10.90 0.49 12.35
C LYS A 54 -10.54 -0.90 11.86
N THR A 55 -10.91 -1.89 12.66
CA THR A 55 -10.85 -3.31 12.29
C THR A 55 -12.26 -3.84 12.14
N SER A 56 -12.49 -4.66 11.13
CA SER A 56 -13.79 -5.31 10.92
C SER A 56 -13.97 -6.51 11.85
N ASP A 57 -15.16 -6.66 12.43
CA ASP A 57 -15.48 -7.79 13.34
C ASP A 57 -15.60 -9.13 12.60
N SER A 58 -16.05 -9.09 11.34
CA SER A 58 -16.21 -10.27 10.49
C SER A 58 -15.09 -10.34 9.46
N LYS A 59 -14.70 -11.56 9.11
CA LYS A 59 -13.74 -11.82 8.04
C LYS A 59 -14.38 -11.59 6.68
N TYR A 60 -13.59 -11.08 5.74
CA TYR A 60 -13.96 -10.91 4.35
C TYR A 60 -12.72 -10.96 3.45
N ILE A 61 -12.94 -11.19 2.17
CA ILE A 61 -11.87 -11.37 1.19
C ILE A 61 -11.80 -10.12 0.29
N ILE A 62 -10.59 -9.63 0.06
CA ILE A 62 -10.30 -8.57 -0.91
C ILE A 62 -9.37 -9.12 -1.98
N GLU A 63 -9.68 -8.84 -3.24
CA GLU A 63 -8.73 -8.96 -4.34
C GLU A 63 -7.98 -7.63 -4.52
N THR A 64 -6.66 -7.70 -4.48
CA THR A 64 -5.77 -6.55 -4.58
C THR A 64 -4.93 -6.62 -5.85
N VAL A 65 -4.53 -5.47 -6.37
CA VAL A 65 -3.60 -5.36 -7.49
C VAL A 65 -2.46 -4.44 -7.10
N GLU A 66 -1.23 -4.93 -7.29
CA GLU A 66 -0.01 -4.15 -7.16
C GLU A 66 0.39 -3.58 -8.52
N LEU A 67 0.63 -2.27 -8.55
CA LEU A 67 0.99 -1.49 -9.73
C LEU A 67 2.09 -0.50 -9.38
N THR A 68 2.94 -0.19 -10.34
CA THR A 68 3.82 0.97 -10.25
C THR A 68 3.07 2.27 -10.56
N VAL A 69 3.60 3.41 -10.14
CA VAL A 69 3.02 4.72 -10.48
C VAL A 69 2.94 4.92 -12.01
N GLN A 70 3.94 4.48 -12.77
CA GLN A 70 3.88 4.55 -14.24
C GLN A 70 2.76 3.67 -14.84
N ASP A 71 2.42 2.53 -14.23
CA ASP A 71 1.36 1.64 -14.70
C ASP A 71 -0.03 2.30 -14.57
N LEU A 72 -0.16 3.31 -13.71
CA LEU A 72 -1.36 4.16 -13.59
C LEU A 72 -1.43 5.25 -14.68
N GLY A 73 -0.45 5.30 -15.58
CA GLY A 73 -0.30 6.35 -16.60
C GLY A 73 0.38 7.62 -16.09
N LEU A 74 1.17 7.52 -15.01
CA LEU A 74 1.97 8.61 -14.46
C LEU A 74 3.46 8.40 -14.74
N ALA A 75 3.85 8.46 -16.01
CA ALA A 75 5.21 8.15 -16.48
C ALA A 75 6.33 9.04 -15.90
N LYS A 76 5.99 10.16 -15.26
CA LYS A 76 6.93 11.08 -14.59
C LYS A 76 6.79 11.08 -13.06
N GLY A 77 6.07 10.11 -12.51
CA GLY A 77 5.66 10.13 -11.12
C GLY A 77 4.41 10.98 -10.91
N GLY A 78 3.96 11.08 -9.66
CA GLY A 78 2.83 11.91 -9.29
C GLY A 78 2.62 11.98 -7.79
N THR A 79 1.79 12.92 -7.34
CA THR A 79 1.40 13.06 -5.93
C THR A 79 0.32 12.05 -5.54
N ILE A 80 0.03 11.90 -4.24
CA ILE A 80 -0.93 10.91 -3.74
C ILE A 80 -2.31 11.17 -4.32
N THR A 81 -2.68 12.45 -4.43
CA THR A 81 -3.93 12.90 -5.01
C THR A 81 -4.02 12.54 -6.49
N GLN A 82 -2.91 12.68 -7.24
CA GLN A 82 -2.87 12.28 -8.65
C GLN A 82 -2.95 10.77 -8.81
N ILE A 83 -2.23 10.01 -7.97
CA ILE A 83 -2.23 8.55 -7.93
C ILE A 83 -3.64 8.02 -7.63
N PHE A 84 -4.30 8.54 -6.60
CA PHE A 84 -5.65 8.13 -6.21
C PHE A 84 -6.68 8.49 -7.29
N SER A 85 -6.56 9.67 -7.89
CA SER A 85 -7.41 10.09 -9.01
C SER A 85 -7.25 9.17 -10.22
N LYS A 86 -6.00 8.79 -10.56
CA LYS A 86 -5.71 7.86 -11.66
C LYS A 86 -6.21 6.45 -11.37
N ALA A 87 -6.00 5.95 -10.16
CA ALA A 87 -6.53 4.66 -9.75
C ALA A 87 -8.07 4.61 -9.91
N ASN A 88 -8.77 5.65 -9.47
CA ASN A 88 -10.23 5.74 -9.61
C ASN A 88 -10.68 5.81 -11.09
N GLN A 89 -9.95 6.52 -11.96
CA GLN A 89 -10.21 6.54 -13.41
C GLN A 89 -10.01 5.17 -14.09
N LEU A 90 -9.26 4.29 -13.45
CA LEU A 90 -8.93 2.94 -13.90
C LEU A 90 -9.79 1.87 -13.20
N ASP A 91 -10.90 2.27 -12.58
CA ASP A 91 -11.81 1.40 -11.82
C ASP A 91 -11.15 0.66 -10.63
N LEU A 92 -10.07 1.20 -10.08
CA LEU A 92 -9.44 0.73 -8.86
C LEU A 92 -9.98 1.50 -7.66
N LYS A 93 -10.11 0.81 -6.51
CA LYS A 93 -10.54 1.42 -5.25
C LYS A 93 -9.38 1.54 -4.27
N LEU A 94 -9.47 2.55 -3.40
CA LEU A 94 -8.59 2.63 -2.24
C LEU A 94 -8.85 1.46 -1.29
N CYS A 95 -7.79 1.01 -0.63
CA CYS A 95 -7.80 -0.06 0.34
C CYS A 95 -8.34 0.42 1.69
N PRO A 96 -9.04 -0.44 2.44
CA PRO A 96 -9.26 -0.16 3.85
C PRO A 96 -7.90 -0.16 4.58
N LEU A 97 -7.73 0.73 5.55
CA LEU A 97 -6.46 0.89 6.25
C LEU A 97 -6.03 -0.40 6.99
N GLU A 98 -7.00 -1.22 7.43
CA GLU A 98 -6.72 -2.54 8.03
C GLU A 98 -6.04 -3.52 7.09
N LEU A 99 -6.09 -3.32 5.77
CA LEU A 99 -5.42 -4.20 4.80
C LEU A 99 -3.92 -4.29 5.04
N GLY A 100 -3.24 -3.20 5.41
CA GLY A 100 -1.78 -3.19 5.58
C GLY A 100 -1.26 -4.26 6.54
N PRO A 101 -1.77 -4.34 7.78
CA PRO A 101 -1.47 -5.41 8.72
C PRO A 101 -1.70 -6.83 8.18
N TYR A 102 -2.86 -7.11 7.59
CA TYR A 102 -3.17 -8.45 7.07
C TYR A 102 -2.31 -8.81 5.87
N LEU A 103 -2.16 -7.90 4.90
CA LEU A 103 -1.29 -8.07 3.74
C LEU A 103 0.14 -8.39 4.19
N ARG A 104 0.64 -7.72 5.23
CA ARG A 104 1.98 -8.02 5.74
C ARG A 104 2.08 -9.41 6.36
N LEU A 105 1.08 -9.81 7.14
CA LEU A 105 1.02 -11.13 7.81
C LEU A 105 0.94 -12.28 6.80
N GLU A 106 0.36 -12.05 5.62
CA GLU A 106 0.28 -13.04 4.55
C GLU A 106 1.51 -13.02 3.62
N TYR A 107 2.01 -11.84 3.28
CA TYR A 107 3.13 -11.69 2.34
C TYR A 107 4.47 -11.80 3.09
N LEU A 108 4.95 -13.00 3.40
CA LEU A 108 6.18 -13.18 4.20
C LEU A 108 7.45 -13.31 3.36
N ASP A 109 7.32 -13.53 2.05
CA ASP A 109 8.40 -13.80 1.11
C ASP A 109 8.77 -12.59 0.25
N GLN A 110 8.43 -11.37 0.71
CA GLN A 110 8.83 -10.14 0.03
C GLN A 110 10.34 -10.15 -0.27
N PRO A 111 10.76 -9.85 -1.51
CA PRO A 111 12.17 -9.70 -1.85
C PRO A 111 12.85 -8.63 -0.99
N GLU A 112 14.17 -8.78 -0.80
CA GLU A 112 14.97 -7.81 -0.07
C GLU A 112 14.98 -6.46 -0.81
N GLY A 113 14.59 -5.39 -0.13
CA GLY A 113 14.71 -4.03 -0.66
C GLY A 113 16.12 -3.47 -0.46
N GLU A 114 16.45 -2.38 -1.16
CA GLU A 114 17.78 -1.78 -0.98
C GLU A 114 17.93 -1.13 0.39
N ILE A 115 19.08 -1.34 1.02
CA ILE A 115 19.45 -0.77 2.33
C ILE A 115 19.74 0.74 2.18
N ASN A 116 20.20 1.18 1.02
CA ASN A 116 20.78 2.50 0.77
C ASN A 116 19.88 3.48 -0.01
N SER A 117 18.56 3.39 0.13
CA SER A 117 17.65 4.45 -0.31
C SER A 117 17.81 5.69 0.59
N ARG A 118 18.97 6.34 0.53
CA ARG A 118 19.33 7.60 1.21
C ARG A 118 19.22 8.80 0.28
N GLN A 119 18.47 8.69 -0.83
CA GLN A 119 17.96 9.90 -1.48
C GLN A 119 16.78 10.37 -0.62
N GLN A 120 16.98 11.51 0.04
CA GLN A 120 15.94 12.21 0.77
C GLN A 120 14.75 12.38 -0.18
N ASP A 121 13.55 12.03 0.29
CA ASP A 121 12.27 12.23 -0.41
C ASP A 121 11.84 11.19 -1.45
N GLN A 122 12.42 9.97 -1.47
CA GLN A 122 11.92 8.85 -2.29
C GLN A 122 11.29 7.73 -1.46
N ALA A 123 10.28 7.06 -2.02
CA ALA A 123 9.82 5.80 -1.45
C ALA A 123 10.96 4.76 -1.52
N PRO A 124 11.15 3.94 -0.48
CA PRO A 124 12.27 3.03 -0.52
C PRO A 124 12.12 1.94 -1.58
N TYR A 125 13.20 1.64 -2.31
CA TYR A 125 13.21 0.56 -3.30
C TYR A 125 12.72 -0.77 -2.72
N GLY A 126 11.79 -1.43 -3.43
CA GLY A 126 11.17 -2.68 -3.01
C GLY A 126 10.07 -2.54 -1.95
N SER A 127 9.70 -1.31 -1.57
CA SER A 127 8.53 -1.08 -0.71
C SER A 127 7.23 -1.11 -1.51
N ILE A 128 6.13 -1.50 -0.86
CA ILE A 128 4.79 -1.50 -1.43
C ILE A 128 3.90 -0.65 -0.53
N THR A 129 3.39 0.45 -1.06
CA THR A 129 2.51 1.37 -0.33
C THR A 129 1.07 0.91 -0.44
N VAL A 130 0.34 0.89 0.67
CA VAL A 130 -1.09 0.60 0.66
C VAL A 130 -1.84 1.87 0.33
N ALA A 131 -2.48 1.93 -0.84
CA ALA A 131 -3.28 3.08 -1.25
C ALA A 131 -4.59 3.11 -0.45
N SER A 132 -4.54 3.58 0.79
CA SER A 132 -5.71 3.71 1.65
C SER A 132 -6.22 5.14 1.71
N GLU A 133 -7.47 5.31 2.14
CA GLU A 133 -7.99 6.63 2.50
C GLU A 133 -7.11 7.28 3.58
N ILE A 134 -6.84 8.57 3.42
CA ILE A 134 -5.97 9.33 4.31
C ILE A 134 -6.75 9.63 5.60
N PRO A 135 -6.23 9.25 6.79
CA PRO A 135 -6.96 9.45 8.04
C PRO A 135 -7.16 10.93 8.42
N THR A 136 -6.25 11.81 8.01
CA THR A 136 -6.28 13.24 8.35
C THR A 136 -5.38 14.06 7.43
N GLU A 137 -5.74 15.33 7.25
CA GLU A 137 -4.95 16.34 6.54
C GLU A 137 -3.70 16.79 7.30
N ASP A 138 -3.50 16.40 8.57
CA ASP A 138 -2.26 16.72 9.30
C ASP A 138 -1.06 15.98 8.68
N ASP A 139 -0.11 16.72 8.11
CA ASP A 139 1.08 16.17 7.46
C ASP A 139 2.09 15.55 8.43
N LYS A 140 1.94 15.82 9.73
CA LYS A 140 2.72 15.15 10.78
C LYS A 140 2.09 13.83 11.22
N PHE A 141 0.85 13.56 10.82
CA PHE A 141 0.17 12.31 11.09
C PHE A 141 0.36 11.32 9.92
N PRO A 142 0.58 10.02 10.19
CA PRO A 142 0.79 9.04 9.14
C PRO A 142 -0.41 8.91 8.20
N LYS A 143 -0.15 8.88 6.89
CA LYS A 143 -1.18 8.84 5.86
C LYS A 143 -1.63 7.40 5.54
N GLY A 144 -0.82 6.40 5.86
CA GLY A 144 -1.13 4.99 5.63
C GLY A 144 0.01 4.05 5.96
N PHE A 145 -0.13 2.78 5.57
CA PHE A 145 0.89 1.75 5.74
C PHE A 145 1.66 1.46 4.46
N TYR A 146 2.90 1.02 4.60
CA TYR A 146 3.68 0.39 3.55
C TYR A 146 4.46 -0.82 4.08
N LEU A 147 4.70 -1.77 3.18
CA LEU A 147 5.42 -3.00 3.43
C LEU A 147 6.85 -2.87 2.91
N ARG A 148 7.82 -3.34 3.69
CA ARG A 148 9.22 -3.36 3.25
C ARG A 148 9.97 -4.53 3.87
N ARG A 149 11.01 -4.99 3.21
CA ARG A 149 12.02 -5.88 3.78
C ARG A 149 13.40 -5.21 3.72
N ILE A 150 14.11 -5.16 4.84
CA ILE A 150 15.45 -4.55 4.94
C ILE A 150 16.30 -5.33 5.92
N ALA A 151 17.55 -5.58 5.56
CA ALA A 151 18.51 -6.38 6.30
C ALA A 151 17.93 -7.75 6.71
N GLY A 152 17.15 -8.38 5.82
CA GLY A 152 16.49 -9.66 6.08
C GLY A 152 15.27 -9.59 7.01
N VAL A 153 14.87 -8.39 7.46
CA VAL A 153 13.76 -8.18 8.39
C VAL A 153 12.54 -7.66 7.65
N LEU A 154 11.38 -8.25 7.92
CA LEU A 154 10.09 -7.77 7.43
C LEU A 154 9.57 -6.61 8.27
N TRP A 155 9.04 -5.60 7.61
CA TRP A 155 8.49 -4.40 8.22
C TRP A 155 7.06 -4.11 7.75
N LEU A 156 6.23 -3.66 8.70
CA LEU A 156 5.02 -2.88 8.46
C LEU A 156 5.25 -1.46 8.98
N ARG A 157 5.28 -0.47 8.09
CA ARG A 157 5.63 0.91 8.48
C ARG A 157 4.49 1.84 8.16
N GLY A 158 4.28 2.83 9.03
CA GLY A 158 3.53 4.03 8.66
C GLY A 158 4.43 5.01 7.90
N TYR A 159 3.86 5.76 6.98
CA TYR A 159 4.52 6.86 6.27
C TYR A 159 3.81 8.18 6.51
N ILE A 160 4.57 9.27 6.46
CA ILE A 160 4.08 10.65 6.38
C ILE A 160 4.48 11.20 5.02
N CYS A 161 3.64 12.06 4.46
CA CYS A 161 3.92 12.84 3.27
C CYS A 161 3.01 14.07 3.30
N ASP A 162 3.49 15.17 2.74
CA ASP A 162 2.63 16.32 2.42
C ASP A 162 1.92 16.10 1.07
N ASP A 163 1.12 17.08 0.65
CA ASP A 163 0.39 17.07 -0.61
C ASP A 163 1.29 17.26 -1.85
N GLN A 164 2.53 17.70 -1.65
CA GLN A 164 3.53 18.01 -2.68
C GLN A 164 4.51 16.88 -2.94
N HIS A 165 4.58 15.89 -2.03
CA HIS A 165 5.43 14.72 -2.20
C HIS A 165 5.09 13.99 -3.50
N VAL A 166 6.13 13.75 -4.31
CA VAL A 166 6.02 13.05 -5.59
C VAL A 166 6.58 11.65 -5.43
N TRP A 167 5.75 10.64 -5.72
CA TRP A 167 6.22 9.27 -5.86
C TRP A 167 6.83 9.09 -7.24
N GLU A 168 7.93 8.35 -7.28
CA GLU A 168 8.67 8.05 -8.50
C GLU A 168 7.85 7.09 -9.40
N PRO A 169 8.06 7.10 -10.73
CA PRO A 169 7.36 6.20 -11.64
C PRO A 169 7.45 4.71 -11.24
N SER A 170 8.56 4.29 -10.64
CA SER A 170 8.82 2.91 -10.21
C SER A 170 8.25 2.57 -8.84
N ASP A 171 7.65 3.51 -8.11
CA ASP A 171 7.12 3.25 -6.77
C ASP A 171 5.87 2.37 -6.85
N HIS A 172 5.80 1.36 -5.98
CA HIS A 172 4.72 0.38 -5.98
C HIS A 172 3.60 0.77 -5.02
N PHE A 173 2.37 0.69 -5.52
CA PHE A 173 1.15 0.84 -4.76
C PHE A 173 0.28 -0.41 -4.90
N ILE A 174 -0.45 -0.73 -3.83
CA ILE A 174 -1.51 -1.74 -3.88
C ILE A 174 -2.88 -1.07 -3.77
N PHE A 175 -3.80 -1.50 -4.64
CA PHE A 175 -5.18 -1.05 -4.70
C PHE A 175 -6.13 -2.23 -4.57
N VAL A 176 -7.39 -1.95 -4.25
CA VAL A 176 -8.47 -2.94 -4.36
C VAL A 176 -8.88 -3.04 -5.82
N LYS A 177 -8.80 -4.26 -6.37
CA LYS A 177 -9.34 -4.55 -7.69
C LYS A 177 -10.86 -4.61 -7.57
N GLN A 178 -11.57 -3.79 -8.34
CA GLN A 178 -13.01 -3.99 -8.46
C GLN A 178 -13.24 -5.32 -9.18
N SER A 179 -13.93 -6.24 -8.51
CA SER A 179 -14.67 -7.27 -9.24
C SER A 179 -15.66 -6.52 -10.11
N GLY A 180 -15.61 -6.71 -11.44
CA GLY A 180 -16.65 -6.19 -12.32
C GLY A 180 -18.03 -6.65 -11.82
N PRO A 181 -19.12 -5.99 -12.24
CA PRO A 181 -20.45 -6.44 -11.84
C PRO A 181 -20.55 -7.94 -12.14
N VAL A 182 -20.90 -8.72 -11.10
CA VAL A 182 -21.42 -10.07 -11.31
C VAL A 182 -22.65 -9.85 -12.16
N ALA A 183 -22.61 -10.24 -13.43
CA ALA A 183 -23.78 -10.22 -14.28
C ALA A 183 -24.82 -11.12 -13.58
N GLU A 184 -25.90 -10.50 -13.08
CA GLU A 184 -27.12 -11.21 -12.73
C GLU A 184 -27.76 -11.83 -13.98
#